data_AF-A0A9E5GY81-F1
#
_entry.id   AF-A0A9E5GY81-F1
#
_cell.length_a   1.000
_cell.length_b   1.000
_cell.length_c   1.000
_cell.angle_alpha   90.00
_cell.angle_beta   90.00
_cell.angle_gamma   90.00
#
_symmetry.space_group_name_H-M   'P 1'
#
loop_
_entity.id
_entity.type
_entity.pdbx_description
1 polymer ?
#
loop_
_entity_poly.entity_id
_entity_poly.type
_entity_poly.pdbx_seq_one_letter_code
_entity_poly.pdbx_strand_id
1 'polypeptide(L)'
;MKKMLLSASLVVLATALTGCGKRLPQVYNVNRHAMPFEVANLTDTQREERLRLAAGKKGWSCQKVNTTKLICRLRAREHSATVDIDHNKHYFSINHVESSNLRYKNGKIHPTYNRWIKKLEQIIEKNLRLVKLDTEKAAQSSSTSKAYRTESKTYRTESKTYSTEPIAPTSVKETPLEDNGNVDHVELDW
;
A
#
# COMPACT_ATOMS: atom_id res chain seq x y z
N MET A 1 -23.45 67.64 34.88
CA MET A 1 -23.75 66.28 34.36
C MET A 1 -23.36 66.17 32.88
N LYS A 2 -22.06 66.24 32.53
CA LYS A 2 -21.58 66.20 31.12
C LYS A 2 -20.39 65.28 30.88
N LYS A 3 -19.94 64.55 31.91
CA LYS A 3 -18.77 63.65 31.85
C LYS A 3 -19.15 62.18 31.62
N MET A 4 -20.44 61.85 31.66
CA MET A 4 -20.94 60.47 31.55
C MET A 4 -21.31 60.04 30.11
N LEU A 5 -21.20 60.93 29.13
CA LEU A 5 -21.53 60.62 27.72
C LEU A 5 -20.30 60.34 26.84
N LEU A 6 -19.08 60.52 27.37
CA LEU A 6 -17.83 60.31 26.61
C LEU A 6 -17.21 58.92 26.82
N SER A 7 -17.63 58.15 27.82
CA SER A 7 -17.05 56.82 28.13
C SER A 7 -17.78 55.65 27.49
N ALA A 8 -19.03 55.82 27.03
CA ALA A 8 -19.81 54.74 26.43
C ALA A 8 -19.47 54.48 24.95
N SER A 9 -18.82 55.42 24.27
CA SER A 9 -18.55 55.32 22.82
C SER A 9 -17.26 54.58 22.47
N LEU A 10 -16.37 54.32 23.43
CA LEU A 10 -15.09 53.64 23.17
C LEU A 10 -15.16 52.11 23.38
N VAL A 11 -16.18 51.62 24.10
CA VAL A 11 -16.31 50.18 24.42
C VAL A 11 -17.03 49.40 23.31
N VAL A 12 -17.82 50.07 22.47
CA VAL A 12 -18.56 49.42 21.37
C VAL A 12 -17.68 49.12 20.14
N LEU A 13 -16.48 49.73 20.04
CA LEU A 13 -15.58 49.52 18.90
C LEU A 13 -14.65 48.29 19.06
N ALA A 14 -14.61 47.66 20.24
CA ALA A 14 -13.65 46.60 20.55
C ALA A 14 -14.17 45.16 20.38
N THR A 15 -15.43 44.94 20.02
CA THR A 15 -16.03 43.58 19.93
C THR A 15 -16.09 42.98 18.53
N ALA A 16 -15.50 43.62 17.51
CA ALA A 16 -15.36 43.04 16.18
C ALA A 16 -14.17 42.05 16.06
N LEU A 17 -13.89 41.27 17.11
CA LEU A 17 -12.97 40.14 17.05
C LEU A 17 -13.63 39.01 16.24
N THR A 18 -13.45 39.14 14.93
CA THR A 18 -13.72 38.18 13.88
C THR A 18 -13.46 36.74 14.31
N GLY A 19 -14.52 36.00 14.59
CA GLY A 19 -14.51 34.55 14.55
C GLY A 19 -14.29 34.09 13.11
N CYS A 20 -13.04 33.90 12.71
CA CYS A 20 -12.69 33.19 11.48
C CYS A 20 -13.08 31.71 11.66
N GLY A 21 -14.37 31.39 11.52
CA GLY A 21 -14.84 30.02 11.42
C GLY A 21 -14.07 29.35 10.28
N LYS A 22 -13.24 28.35 10.61
CA LYS A 22 -12.41 27.64 9.63
C LYS A 22 -13.33 27.01 8.59
N ARG A 23 -13.46 27.66 7.43
CA ARG A 23 -14.20 27.14 6.30
C ARG A 23 -13.52 25.86 5.85
N LEU A 24 -14.31 24.80 5.62
CA LEU A 24 -13.76 23.56 5.07
C LEU A 24 -13.21 23.86 3.67
N PRO A 25 -11.96 23.44 3.37
CA PRO A 25 -11.38 23.59 2.03
C PRO A 25 -12.13 22.72 1.03
N GLN A 26 -11.95 23.03 -0.26
CA GLN A 26 -12.40 22.15 -1.34
C GLN A 26 -11.59 20.84 -1.34
N VAL A 27 -12.21 19.77 -1.82
CA VAL A 27 -11.56 18.47 -2.01
C VAL A 27 -10.42 18.62 -3.00
N TYR A 28 -9.26 18.07 -2.65
CA TYR A 28 -8.09 18.05 -3.52
C TYR A 28 -8.04 16.71 -4.24
N ASN A 29 -8.20 16.76 -5.57
CA ASN A 29 -7.97 15.64 -6.47
C ASN A 29 -6.69 15.93 -7.28
N VAL A 30 -5.92 14.88 -7.53
CA VAL A 30 -4.74 14.95 -8.39
C VAL A 30 -5.19 14.64 -9.80
N ASN A 31 -5.12 15.62 -10.69
CA ASN A 31 -5.59 15.48 -12.08
C ASN A 31 -4.40 15.35 -13.02
N ARG A 32 -4.25 14.19 -13.66
CA ARG A 32 -3.24 13.92 -14.71
C ARG A 32 -1.82 14.37 -14.33
N HIS A 33 -1.37 14.03 -13.12
CA HIS A 33 0.02 14.25 -12.72
C HIS A 33 0.95 13.41 -13.61
N ALA A 34 1.96 14.04 -14.19
CA ALA A 34 2.83 13.41 -15.19
C ALA A 34 3.63 12.24 -14.60
N MET A 35 3.66 11.13 -15.32
CA MET A 35 4.55 10.01 -14.99
C MET A 35 6.00 10.38 -15.34
N PRO A 36 6.98 10.04 -14.48
CA PRO A 36 8.39 10.11 -14.84
C PRO A 36 8.72 9.23 -16.06
N PHE A 37 9.68 9.63 -16.88
CA PHE A 37 10.08 8.87 -18.07
C PHE A 37 10.60 7.47 -17.73
N GLU A 38 11.21 7.32 -16.56
CA GLU A 38 11.78 6.08 -16.06
C GLU A 38 10.74 4.97 -15.87
N VAL A 39 9.46 5.34 -15.70
CA VAL A 39 8.36 4.39 -15.56
C VAL A 39 7.54 4.20 -16.83
N ALA A 40 7.86 4.93 -17.91
CA ALA A 40 7.15 4.83 -19.19
C ALA A 40 7.37 3.47 -19.87
N ASN A 41 8.54 2.86 -19.68
CA ASN A 41 8.91 1.57 -20.24
C ASN A 41 8.45 0.37 -19.38
N LEU A 42 7.91 0.62 -18.17
CA LEU A 42 7.40 -0.45 -17.32
C LEU A 42 6.12 -1.04 -17.90
N THR A 43 5.94 -2.35 -17.71
CA THR A 43 4.65 -3.01 -17.97
C THR A 43 3.58 -2.47 -17.02
N ASP A 44 2.31 -2.63 -17.37
CA ASP A 44 1.22 -2.15 -16.52
C ASP A 44 1.25 -2.79 -15.13
N THR A 45 1.52 -4.10 -15.05
CA THR A 45 1.68 -4.82 -13.79
C THR A 45 2.83 -4.29 -12.94
N GLN A 46 3.98 -3.97 -13.55
CA GLN A 46 5.12 -3.40 -12.82
C GLN A 46 4.80 -2.00 -12.29
N ARG A 47 4.14 -1.18 -13.10
CA ARG A 47 3.73 0.18 -12.71
C ARG A 47 2.74 0.13 -11.56
N GLU A 48 1.71 -0.71 -11.68
CA GLU A 48 0.72 -0.97 -10.65
C GLU A 48 1.38 -1.36 -9.31
N GLU A 49 2.31 -2.32 -9.34
CA GLU A 49 3.00 -2.77 -8.14
C GLU A 49 3.78 -1.62 -7.48
N ARG A 50 4.46 -0.79 -8.28
CA ARG A 50 5.19 0.39 -7.77
C ARG A 50 4.24 1.39 -7.12
N LEU A 51 3.08 1.67 -7.74
CA LEU A 51 2.06 2.55 -7.15
C LEU A 51 1.56 1.99 -5.82
N ARG A 52 1.26 0.69 -5.76
CA ARG A 52 0.81 0.00 -4.54
C ARG A 52 1.85 0.08 -3.43
N LEU A 53 3.12 -0.20 -3.73
CA LEU A 53 4.23 -0.10 -2.77
C LEU A 53 4.43 1.34 -2.27
N ALA A 54 4.33 2.33 -3.15
CA ALA A 54 4.45 3.74 -2.77
C ALA A 54 3.32 4.17 -1.84
N ALA A 55 2.07 3.80 -2.16
CA ALA A 55 0.90 4.09 -1.34
C ALA A 55 0.98 3.41 0.03
N GLY A 56 1.43 2.15 0.07
CA GLY A 56 1.65 1.38 1.30
C GLY A 56 2.58 2.07 2.30
N LYS A 57 3.63 2.78 1.82
CA LYS A 57 4.54 3.56 2.68
C LYS A 57 3.85 4.71 3.45
N LYS A 58 2.64 5.10 3.05
CA LYS A 58 1.82 6.09 3.75
C LYS A 58 0.59 5.47 4.45
N GLY A 59 0.57 4.14 4.59
CA GLY A 59 -0.50 3.41 5.27
C GLY A 59 -1.75 3.17 4.41
N TRP A 60 -1.67 3.41 3.10
CA TRP A 60 -2.77 3.09 2.18
C TRP A 60 -2.73 1.61 1.82
N SER A 61 -3.85 0.92 1.97
CA SER A 61 -4.04 -0.42 1.44
C SER A 61 -4.70 -0.30 0.07
N CYS A 62 -4.01 -0.75 -0.99
CA CYS A 62 -4.50 -0.65 -2.36
C CYS A 62 -4.80 -2.02 -2.96
N GLN A 63 -5.91 -2.09 -3.67
CA GLN A 63 -6.38 -3.27 -4.39
C GLN A 63 -6.51 -2.94 -5.88
N LYS A 64 -6.08 -3.89 -6.71
CA LYS A 64 -6.26 -3.81 -8.15
C LYS A 64 -7.72 -4.02 -8.51
N VAL A 65 -8.29 -3.09 -9.27
CA VAL A 65 -9.61 -3.27 -9.90
C VAL A 65 -9.45 -3.73 -11.34
N ASN A 66 -8.53 -3.12 -12.08
CA ASN A 66 -8.16 -3.52 -13.43
C ASN A 66 -6.70 -3.13 -13.73
N THR A 67 -6.24 -3.29 -14.97
CA THR A 67 -4.85 -2.99 -15.38
C THR A 67 -4.43 -1.52 -15.25
N THR A 68 -5.38 -0.59 -15.15
CA THR A 68 -5.14 0.87 -15.14
C THR A 68 -5.73 1.57 -13.92
N LYS A 69 -6.47 0.86 -13.06
CA LYS A 69 -7.20 1.41 -11.92
C LYS A 69 -6.91 0.62 -10.64
N LEU A 70 -6.54 1.36 -9.61
CA LEU A 70 -6.37 0.89 -8.23
C LEU A 70 -7.41 1.58 -7.33
N ILE A 71 -7.92 0.86 -6.33
CA ILE A 71 -8.70 1.45 -5.23
C ILE A 71 -7.87 1.36 -3.96
N CYS A 72 -7.64 2.50 -3.32
CA CYS A 72 -6.80 2.61 -2.14
C CYS A 72 -7.61 3.12 -0.95
N ARG A 73 -7.47 2.46 0.20
CA ARG A 73 -8.14 2.82 1.45
C ARG A 73 -7.14 3.15 2.54
N LEU A 74 -7.39 4.23 3.26
CA LEU A 74 -6.68 4.62 4.46
C LEU A 74 -7.66 4.65 5.63
N ARG A 75 -7.29 4.01 6.75
CA ARG A 75 -7.99 4.10 8.03
C ARG A 75 -7.02 4.72 9.05
N ALA A 76 -7.41 5.83 9.65
CA ALA A 76 -6.60 6.58 10.60
C ALA A 76 -7.45 6.95 11.82
N ARG A 77 -7.34 6.14 12.89
CA ARG A 77 -8.19 6.25 14.09
C ARG A 77 -9.68 6.23 13.68
N GLU A 78 -10.40 7.32 13.92
CA GLU A 78 -11.82 7.48 13.59
C GLU A 78 -12.09 7.98 12.17
N HIS A 79 -11.04 8.31 11.40
CA HIS A 79 -11.18 8.85 10.06
C HIS A 79 -10.84 7.79 9.02
N SER A 80 -11.56 7.76 7.90
CA SER A 80 -11.17 6.91 6.76
C SER A 80 -11.47 7.56 5.43
N ALA A 81 -10.68 7.19 4.42
CA ALA A 81 -10.84 7.65 3.06
C ALA A 81 -10.57 6.50 2.08
N THR A 82 -11.36 6.45 1.02
CA THR A 82 -11.13 5.61 -0.15
C THR A 82 -10.96 6.52 -1.37
N VAL A 83 -9.93 6.22 -2.16
CA VAL A 83 -9.59 6.93 -3.38
C VAL A 83 -9.41 5.94 -4.52
N ASP A 84 -9.71 6.37 -5.73
CA ASP A 84 -9.28 5.68 -6.95
C ASP A 84 -7.99 6.31 -7.45
N ILE A 85 -7.08 5.45 -7.91
CA ILE A 85 -5.85 5.86 -8.57
C ILE A 85 -5.88 5.29 -9.99
N ASP A 86 -6.17 6.17 -10.94
CA ASP A 86 -6.10 5.88 -12.36
C ASP A 86 -4.70 6.16 -12.87
N HIS A 87 -4.16 5.29 -13.71
CA HIS A 87 -2.80 5.43 -14.22
C HIS A 87 -2.64 4.89 -15.63
N ASN A 88 -1.69 5.46 -16.35
CA ASN A 88 -1.19 4.96 -17.63
C ASN A 88 0.31 5.27 -17.75
N LYS A 89 0.84 5.17 -18.97
CA LYS A 89 2.26 5.43 -19.27
C LYS A 89 2.67 6.89 -19.13
N HIS A 90 1.72 7.82 -19.17
CA HIS A 90 1.96 9.27 -19.25
C HIS A 90 1.56 10.02 -17.98
N TYR A 91 0.56 9.55 -17.25
CA TYR A 91 0.06 10.23 -16.06
C TYR A 91 -0.60 9.28 -15.06
N PHE A 92 -0.79 9.76 -13.83
CA PHE A 92 -1.73 9.21 -12.87
C PHE A 92 -2.68 10.29 -12.35
N SER A 93 -3.83 9.86 -11.85
CA SER A 93 -4.81 10.72 -11.17
C SER A 93 -5.22 10.07 -9.85
N ILE A 94 -5.60 10.88 -8.88
CA ILE A 94 -6.11 10.42 -7.57
C ILE A 94 -7.42 11.16 -7.32
N ASN A 95 -8.53 10.43 -7.32
CA ASN A 95 -9.84 11.03 -7.06
C ASN A 95 -10.46 10.51 -5.76
N HIS A 96 -11.22 11.39 -5.11
CA HIS A 96 -12.02 11.04 -3.95
C HIS A 96 -13.15 10.09 -4.37
N VAL A 97 -13.29 8.96 -3.68
CA VAL A 97 -14.43 8.03 -3.87
C VAL A 97 -15.34 8.09 -2.64
N GLU A 98 -14.79 7.85 -1.46
CA GLU A 98 -15.55 7.78 -0.21
C GLU A 98 -14.73 8.34 0.95
N SER A 99 -15.40 8.87 1.97
CA SER A 99 -14.74 9.23 3.23
C SER A 99 -15.70 9.16 4.41
N SER A 100 -15.17 8.74 5.57
CA SER A 100 -15.88 8.76 6.84
C SER A 100 -15.17 9.64 7.86
N ASN A 101 -15.95 10.32 8.70
CA ASN A 101 -15.53 11.33 9.68
C ASN A 101 -14.70 12.49 9.11
N LEU A 102 -14.81 12.77 7.80
CA LEU A 102 -14.10 13.86 7.13
C LEU A 102 -15.01 15.03 6.72
N ARG A 103 -16.27 15.02 7.17
CA ARG A 103 -17.26 16.09 6.94
C ARG A 103 -17.40 16.46 5.46
N TYR A 104 -17.33 15.46 4.57
CA TYR A 104 -17.47 15.69 3.14
C TYR A 104 -18.89 16.18 2.83
N LYS A 105 -19.00 17.39 2.28
CA LYS A 105 -20.28 17.99 1.88
C LYS A 105 -20.04 19.02 0.78
N ASN A 106 -20.79 18.91 -0.32
CA ASN A 106 -20.75 19.86 -1.44
C ASN A 106 -19.33 20.15 -1.94
N GLY A 107 -18.52 19.10 -2.13
CA GLY A 107 -17.13 19.22 -2.60
C GLY A 107 -16.15 19.82 -1.58
N LYS A 108 -16.57 20.08 -0.34
CA LYS A 108 -15.70 20.51 0.76
C LYS A 108 -15.42 19.34 1.69
N ILE A 109 -14.21 19.30 2.25
CA ILE A 109 -13.74 18.18 3.09
C ILE A 109 -12.80 18.67 4.20
N HIS A 110 -12.66 17.90 5.27
CA HIS A 110 -11.72 18.19 6.33
C HIS A 110 -10.28 18.29 5.78
N PRO A 111 -9.46 19.28 6.19
CA PRO A 111 -8.10 19.50 5.67
C PRO A 111 -7.15 18.30 5.85
N THR A 112 -7.45 17.41 6.80
CA THR A 112 -6.72 16.13 6.98
C THR A 112 -6.73 15.30 5.70
N TYR A 113 -7.87 15.21 5.00
CA TYR A 113 -7.95 14.48 3.74
C TYR A 113 -6.98 15.04 2.71
N ASN A 114 -7.04 16.34 2.44
CA ASN A 114 -6.15 16.98 1.46
C ASN A 114 -4.68 16.80 1.84
N ARG A 115 -4.35 16.80 3.14
CA ARG A 115 -3.00 16.51 3.62
C ARG A 115 -2.57 15.08 3.31
N TRP A 116 -3.47 14.11 3.42
CA TRP A 116 -3.19 12.72 3.04
C TRP A 116 -2.98 12.58 1.54
N ILE A 117 -3.82 13.19 0.71
CA ILE A 117 -3.68 13.13 -0.76
C ILE A 117 -2.36 13.76 -1.21
N LYS A 118 -1.99 14.94 -0.69
CA LYS A 118 -0.70 15.57 -1.01
C LYS A 118 0.49 14.68 -0.61
N LYS A 119 0.43 14.04 0.55
CA LYS A 119 1.48 13.11 1.00
C LYS A 119 1.53 11.84 0.14
N LEU A 120 0.39 11.38 -0.34
CA LEU A 120 0.28 10.23 -1.24
C LEU A 120 0.89 10.56 -2.62
N GLU A 121 0.51 11.70 -3.19
CA GLU A 121 1.09 12.22 -4.44
C GLU A 121 2.62 12.32 -4.36
N GLN A 122 3.14 12.97 -3.31
CA GLN A 122 4.58 13.12 -3.10
C GLN A 122 5.33 11.80 -2.96
N ILE A 123 4.76 10.80 -2.27
CA ILE A 123 5.44 9.51 -2.12
C ILE A 123 5.41 8.69 -3.41
N ILE A 124 4.32 8.77 -4.18
CA ILE A 124 4.20 8.12 -5.49
C ILE A 124 5.27 8.71 -6.41
N GLU A 125 5.31 10.02 -6.56
CA GLU A 125 6.30 10.71 -7.39
C GLU A 125 7.74 10.33 -6.98
N LYS A 126 8.04 10.39 -5.67
CA LYS A 126 9.35 9.99 -5.15
C LYS A 126 9.67 8.53 -5.47
N ASN A 127 8.73 7.61 -5.31
CA ASN A 127 8.99 6.19 -5.50
C ASN A 127 9.17 5.82 -6.98
N LEU A 128 8.43 6.46 -7.88
CA LEU A 128 8.56 6.24 -9.32
C LEU A 128 9.92 6.72 -9.85
N ARG A 129 10.45 7.83 -9.33
CA ARG A 129 11.80 8.32 -9.70
C ARG A 129 12.94 7.40 -9.22
N LEU A 130 12.73 6.64 -8.15
CA LEU A 130 13.74 5.70 -7.64
C LEU A 130 13.93 4.46 -8.53
N VAL A 131 13.03 4.20 -9.48
CA VAL A 131 13.15 3.08 -10.43
C VAL A 131 14.46 3.15 -11.22
N LYS A 132 14.95 4.36 -11.53
CA LYS A 132 16.25 4.58 -12.18
C LYS A 132 17.39 3.86 -11.44
N LEU A 133 17.43 3.98 -10.12
CA LEU A 133 18.52 3.47 -9.29
C LEU A 133 18.52 1.94 -9.23
N ASP A 134 17.33 1.32 -9.25
CA ASP A 134 17.21 -0.14 -9.28
C ASP A 134 17.70 -0.69 -10.63
N THR A 135 17.32 -0.03 -11.74
CA THR A 135 17.73 -0.43 -13.09
C THR A 135 19.23 -0.27 -13.30
N GLU A 136 19.83 0.83 -12.84
CA GLU A 136 21.29 1.08 -12.93
C GLU A 136 22.09 0.06 -12.11
N LYS A 137 21.65 -0.23 -10.88
CA LYS A 137 22.30 -1.23 -10.02
C LYS A 137 22.20 -2.65 -10.61
N ALA A 138 21.05 -3.00 -11.19
CA ALA A 138 20.89 -4.26 -11.91
C ALA A 138 21.82 -4.34 -13.12
N ALA A 139 21.92 -3.29 -13.94
CA ALA A 139 22.80 -3.23 -15.11
C ALA A 139 24.30 -3.33 -14.75
N GLN A 140 24.72 -2.74 -13.64
CA GLN A 140 26.11 -2.82 -13.15
C GLN A 140 26.47 -4.19 -12.57
N SER A 141 25.50 -4.88 -11.97
CA SER A 141 25.70 -6.24 -11.45
C SER A 141 25.85 -7.29 -12.57
N SER A 142 25.26 -7.05 -13.75
CA SER A 142 25.41 -7.91 -14.92
C SER A 142 26.74 -7.74 -15.68
N SER A 143 27.48 -6.64 -15.48
CA SER A 143 28.77 -6.40 -16.15
C SER A 143 30.00 -6.74 -15.29
N THR A 144 29.81 -7.15 -14.03
CA THR A 144 30.92 -7.44 -13.08
C THR A 144 30.95 -8.89 -12.58
N SER A 145 30.31 -9.84 -13.27
CA SER A 145 30.58 -11.26 -13.02
C SER A 145 31.99 -11.61 -13.50
N LYS A 146 32.97 -11.53 -12.59
CA LYS A 146 34.23 -12.28 -12.73
C LYS A 146 33.85 -13.74 -12.98
N ALA A 147 34.35 -14.31 -14.08
CA ALA A 147 34.23 -15.73 -14.37
C ALA A 147 34.92 -16.54 -13.27
N TYR A 148 34.14 -17.07 -12.34
CA TYR A 148 34.59 -18.15 -11.48
C TYR A 148 34.58 -19.43 -12.31
N ARG A 149 35.79 -19.89 -12.66
CA ARG A 149 36.05 -21.27 -13.08
C ARG A 149 35.70 -22.16 -11.90
N THR A 150 34.52 -22.75 -11.90
CA THR A 150 34.16 -23.78 -10.92
C THR A 150 34.95 -25.04 -11.27
N GLU A 151 36.09 -25.24 -10.60
CA GLU A 151 36.72 -26.55 -10.54
C GLU A 151 35.77 -27.49 -9.79
N SER A 152 35.18 -28.43 -10.52
CA SER A 152 34.43 -29.53 -9.94
C SER A 152 35.39 -30.41 -9.15
N LYS A 153 35.40 -30.27 -7.82
CA LYS A 153 35.96 -31.29 -6.93
C LYS A 153 35.06 -32.52 -6.99
N THR A 154 35.51 -33.56 -7.68
CA THR A 154 34.91 -34.89 -7.61
C THR A 154 35.18 -35.47 -6.23
N TYR A 155 34.17 -35.50 -5.37
CA TYR A 155 34.25 -36.24 -4.11
C TYR A 155 34.06 -37.74 -4.41
N ARG A 156 35.09 -38.52 -4.07
CA ARG A 156 35.07 -39.98 -4.06
C ARG A 156 34.32 -40.41 -2.80
N THR A 157 33.07 -40.84 -2.95
CA THR A 157 32.30 -41.42 -1.85
C THR A 157 32.78 -42.84 -1.61
N GLU A 158 33.51 -43.07 -0.51
CA GLU A 158 33.82 -44.41 -0.04
C GLU A 158 32.55 -45.05 0.54
N SER A 159 32.07 -46.11 -0.10
CA SER A 159 30.98 -46.94 0.39
C SER A 159 31.49 -47.83 1.53
N LYS A 160 31.04 -47.55 2.77
CA LYS A 160 31.23 -48.44 3.91
C LYS A 160 30.15 -49.55 3.83
N THR A 161 30.57 -50.76 3.50
CA THR A 161 29.72 -51.96 3.48
C THR A 161 29.35 -52.36 4.91
N TYR A 162 28.07 -52.33 5.23
CA TYR A 162 27.51 -53.04 6.38
C TYR A 162 26.78 -54.26 5.85
N SER A 163 27.28 -55.45 6.22
CA SER A 163 26.60 -56.71 5.98
C SER A 163 25.39 -56.80 6.91
N THR A 164 24.20 -56.83 6.33
CA THR A 164 22.98 -57.30 7.01
C THR A 164 22.57 -58.62 6.37
N GLU A 165 22.62 -59.68 7.16
CA GLU A 165 22.12 -61.01 6.80
C GLU A 165 20.61 -60.98 6.51
N PRO A 166 20.11 -61.84 5.61
CA PRO A 166 18.70 -61.85 5.22
C PRO A 166 17.84 -62.58 6.26
N ILE A 167 16.82 -61.90 6.78
CA ILE A 167 15.77 -62.51 7.60
C ILE A 167 14.61 -62.94 6.67
N ALA A 168 14.19 -64.20 6.80
CA ALA A 168 13.18 -64.86 5.99
C ALA A 168 11.77 -64.23 6.13
N PRO A 169 10.91 -64.33 5.09
CA PRO A 169 9.58 -63.73 5.09
C PRO A 169 8.56 -64.56 5.87
N THR A 170 7.90 -63.95 6.85
CA THR A 170 6.73 -64.53 7.51
C THR A 170 5.46 -63.81 7.07
N SER A 171 4.51 -64.60 6.57
CA SER A 171 3.18 -64.25 6.04
C SER A 171 2.33 -63.44 7.03
N VAL A 172 1.68 -62.37 6.55
CA VAL A 172 0.66 -61.60 7.29
C VAL A 172 -0.66 -61.64 6.51
N LYS A 173 -1.72 -62.09 7.19
CA LYS A 173 -3.10 -62.15 6.68
C LYS A 173 -3.71 -60.75 6.62
N GLU A 174 -4.40 -60.44 5.54
CA GLU A 174 -5.22 -59.23 5.38
C GLU A 174 -6.57 -59.40 6.11
N THR A 175 -7.03 -58.33 6.75
CA THR A 175 -8.41 -58.22 7.27
C THR A 175 -9.04 -56.91 6.75
N PRO A 176 -10.33 -56.91 6.34
CA PRO A 176 -10.88 -55.88 5.43
C PRO A 176 -11.38 -54.59 6.11
N LEU A 177 -11.51 -53.56 5.27
CA LEU A 177 -11.98 -52.20 5.53
C LEU A 177 -13.44 -52.15 6.01
N GLU A 178 -13.70 -51.42 7.10
CA GLU A 178 -15.04 -50.95 7.46
C GLU A 178 -15.19 -49.43 7.24
N ASP A 179 -16.18 -49.12 6.43
CA ASP A 179 -16.88 -47.85 6.22
C ASP A 179 -17.54 -47.39 7.52
N ASN A 180 -17.49 -46.09 7.84
CA ASN A 180 -18.53 -45.39 8.58
C ASN A 180 -18.30 -43.87 8.54
N GLY A 181 -19.32 -43.17 8.02
CA GLY A 181 -19.39 -41.71 8.00
C GLY A 181 -19.69 -41.07 9.35
N ASN A 182 -19.99 -39.77 9.25
CA ASN A 182 -20.42 -38.84 10.29
C ASN A 182 -19.27 -38.02 10.94
N VAL A 183 -19.13 -36.77 10.51
CA VAL A 183 -18.38 -35.74 11.24
C VAL A 183 -19.39 -34.75 11.78
N ASP A 184 -19.71 -34.94 13.05
CA ASP A 184 -20.49 -34.01 13.86
C ASP A 184 -19.73 -32.72 14.14
N HIS A 185 -20.51 -31.69 14.42
CA HIS A 185 -20.15 -30.32 14.80
C HIS A 185 -19.00 -30.23 15.81
N VAL A 186 -18.01 -29.38 15.50
CA VAL A 186 -17.03 -28.89 16.48
C VAL A 186 -17.53 -27.56 17.04
N GLU A 187 -17.92 -27.60 18.31
CA GLU A 187 -18.29 -26.50 19.18
C GLU A 187 -17.03 -25.69 19.57
N LEU A 188 -17.13 -24.36 19.47
CA LEU A 188 -16.10 -23.40 19.87
C LEU A 188 -16.42 -22.90 21.28
N ASP A 189 -15.63 -23.35 22.25
CA ASP A 189 -15.63 -22.79 23.61
C ASP A 189 -14.46 -21.80 23.78
N TRP A 190 -14.85 -20.57 24.11
CA TRP A 190 -14.15 -19.37 24.66
C TRP A 190 -12.62 -19.26 24.65
#